data_AF-A0A8T4TIL5-F1
#
_entry.id   AF-A0A8T4TIL5-F1
#
_cell.length_a   1.000
_cell.length_b   1.000
_cell.length_c   1.000
_cell.angle_alpha   90.00
_cell.angle_beta   90.00
_cell.angle_gamma   90.00
#
_symmetry.space_group_name_H-M   'P 1'
#
loop_
_entity.id
_entity.type
_entity.pdbx_description
1 polymer ?
#
loop_
_entity_poly.entity_id
_entity_poly.type
_entity_poly.pdbx_seq_one_letter_code
_entity_poly.pdbx_strand_id
1 'polypeptide(L)'
;VIKLENVNNIIQQYIGSTLKYNIQLAIIITQIDDEGDHTPIPYEVKKGIYPNVFEGIKELILSELDNILNFISIDQSSRDIVINNKQEDNIRTKIIKSLENNQVNFSYSRGFLFFIKPKIEFYQECLIDRKTFNLPRTYKITYQTIVKSEGKPGKLALQAAEEQVLIPEASTVEDPKNWIILPANNKVGNSSYPNILVSTERSHSNNKWGECQTLLHSEQEFMLTIRQFVDFINLLRSGNVKYADGSKIAKRKIKKILNEIIKVREPSRAEWLDAGIDLDYWLSNSTSWGIPKTNIPNGSLYYWHPRDTAVVRFGVNSGGVGLNCGGNPRGSGSGLWVRRAKIFRQ
;
A
#
# COMPACT_ATOMS: atom_id res chain seq x y z
N VAL A 1 -13.18 -1.29 4.95
CA VAL A 1 -12.42 -1.18 6.21
C VAL A 1 -12.82 -2.36 7.09
N ILE A 2 -11.91 -3.26 7.40
CA ILE A 2 -12.22 -4.44 8.21
C ILE A 2 -11.87 -4.10 9.67
N LYS A 3 -12.87 -4.12 10.55
CA LYS A 3 -12.65 -3.96 11.99
C LYS A 3 -11.90 -5.17 12.54
N LEU A 4 -11.11 -4.97 13.60
CA LEU A 4 -10.32 -6.03 14.21
C LEU A 4 -11.17 -7.23 14.67
N GLU A 5 -12.40 -6.98 15.15
CA GLU A 5 -13.39 -8.02 15.51
C GLU A 5 -13.76 -8.95 14.33
N ASN A 6 -13.73 -8.44 13.10
CA ASN A 6 -14.05 -9.20 11.90
C ASN A 6 -12.88 -10.08 11.42
N VAL A 7 -11.66 -9.84 11.93
CA VAL A 7 -10.48 -10.65 11.61
C VAL A 7 -10.66 -12.09 12.05
N ASN A 8 -11.27 -12.31 13.21
CA ASN A 8 -11.48 -13.66 13.72
C ASN A 8 -12.50 -14.41 12.86
N ASN A 9 -13.56 -13.74 12.40
CA ASN A 9 -14.54 -14.33 11.47
C ASN A 9 -13.89 -14.68 10.13
N ILE A 10 -13.04 -13.79 9.59
CA ILE A 10 -12.25 -14.04 8.38
C ILE A 10 -11.33 -15.25 8.60
N ILE A 11 -10.55 -15.27 9.66
CA ILE A 11 -9.61 -16.36 9.95
C ILE A 11 -10.35 -17.67 10.17
N GLN A 12 -11.45 -17.68 10.94
CA GLN A 12 -12.27 -18.87 11.14
C GLN A 12 -12.89 -19.36 9.82
N GLN A 13 -13.35 -18.45 8.96
CA GLN A 13 -13.87 -18.77 7.63
C GLN A 13 -12.81 -19.39 6.71
N TYR A 14 -11.56 -18.90 6.76
CA TYR A 14 -10.48 -19.37 5.86
C TYR A 14 -9.66 -20.54 6.41
N ILE A 15 -9.53 -20.67 7.72
CA ILE A 15 -8.53 -21.54 8.37
C ILE A 15 -9.19 -22.60 9.28
N GLY A 16 -10.46 -22.41 9.67
CA GLY A 16 -11.21 -23.33 10.52
C GLY A 16 -11.09 -23.02 12.01
N SER A 17 -12.18 -23.21 12.75
CA SER A 17 -12.32 -22.81 14.17
C SER A 17 -11.51 -23.63 15.18
N THR A 18 -10.91 -24.75 14.76
CA THR A 18 -10.23 -25.69 15.67
C THR A 18 -8.70 -25.62 15.63
N LEU A 19 -8.12 -24.79 14.75
CA LEU A 19 -6.66 -24.68 14.66
C LEU A 19 -6.10 -23.75 15.75
N LYS A 20 -4.92 -24.11 16.26
CA LYS A 20 -4.08 -23.21 17.06
C LYS A 20 -3.26 -22.34 16.13
N TYR A 21 -2.96 -21.12 16.57
CA TYR A 21 -2.26 -20.12 15.79
C TYR A 21 -0.96 -19.74 16.50
N ASN A 22 0.16 -19.89 15.80
CA ASN A 22 1.44 -19.33 16.21
C ASN A 22 1.46 -17.86 15.79
N ILE A 23 1.36 -16.98 16.77
CA ILE A 23 1.30 -15.53 16.59
C ILE A 23 2.66 -14.96 16.98
N GLN A 24 3.24 -14.16 16.10
CA GLN A 24 4.44 -13.38 16.37
C GLN A 24 4.06 -11.90 16.31
N LEU A 25 4.35 -11.16 17.36
CA LEU A 25 4.07 -9.74 17.46
C LEU A 25 5.39 -8.99 17.55
N ALA A 26 5.64 -8.08 16.61
CA ALA A 26 6.69 -7.09 16.70
C ALA A 26 6.05 -5.74 17.01
N ILE A 27 6.58 -5.05 18.03
CA ILE A 27 6.14 -3.71 18.41
C ILE A 27 7.27 -2.76 18.00
N ILE A 28 6.93 -1.61 17.44
CA ILE A 28 7.92 -0.59 17.07
C ILE A 28 7.44 0.71 17.67
N ILE A 29 8.26 1.31 18.53
CA ILE A 29 7.98 2.63 19.10
C ILE A 29 8.84 3.63 18.34
N THR A 30 8.17 4.60 17.72
CA THR A 30 8.81 5.70 17.00
C THR A 30 8.54 6.98 17.75
N GLN A 31 9.59 7.69 18.15
CA GLN A 31 9.48 9.04 18.66
C GLN A 31 9.33 10.00 17.48
N ILE A 32 8.39 10.94 17.58
CA ILE A 32 8.15 11.98 16.59
C ILE A 32 8.41 13.32 17.28
N ASP A 33 9.44 14.02 16.83
CA ASP A 33 9.74 15.39 17.24
C ASP A 33 9.05 16.42 16.33
N ASP A 34 9.37 17.70 16.55
CA ASP A 34 8.79 18.82 15.80
C ASP A 34 9.32 18.94 14.38
N GLU A 35 10.45 18.31 14.08
CA GLU A 35 11.09 18.31 12.76
C GLU A 35 10.63 17.11 11.92
N GLY A 36 9.96 16.13 12.55
CA GLY A 36 9.47 14.92 11.90
C GLY A 36 10.54 13.84 11.79
N ASP A 37 11.66 13.96 12.49
CA ASP A 37 12.73 12.97 12.45
C ASP A 37 12.36 11.71 13.24
N HIS A 38 12.92 10.57 12.78
CA HIS A 38 12.48 9.25 13.19
C HIS A 38 13.66 8.37 13.60
N THR A 39 13.75 8.05 14.90
CA THR A 39 14.50 6.87 15.32
C THR A 39 13.50 5.79 15.72
N PRO A 40 13.19 4.81 14.85
CA PRO A 40 12.44 3.64 15.26
C PRO A 40 13.29 2.87 16.25
N ILE A 41 12.72 2.59 17.43
CA ILE A 41 13.35 1.73 18.42
C ILE A 41 12.62 0.39 18.31
N PRO A 42 13.25 -0.64 17.69
CA PRO A 42 12.65 -1.94 17.59
C PRO A 42 12.33 -2.44 18.99
N TYR A 43 11.07 -2.70 19.24
CA TYR A 43 10.60 -3.25 20.50
C TYR A 43 10.36 -4.75 20.31
N GLU A 44 10.59 -5.50 21.38
CA GLU A 44 10.74 -6.95 21.42
C GLU A 44 9.77 -7.75 20.53
N VAL A 45 10.24 -8.87 19.96
CA VAL A 45 9.37 -9.80 19.22
C VAL A 45 8.83 -10.86 20.18
N LYS A 46 7.53 -10.80 20.49
CA LYS A 46 6.85 -11.82 21.30
C LYS A 46 6.22 -12.89 20.43
N LYS A 47 6.15 -14.11 20.97
CA LYS A 47 5.56 -15.27 20.28
C LYS A 47 4.69 -16.05 21.25
N GLY A 48 3.54 -16.50 20.77
CA GLY A 48 2.67 -17.39 21.53
C GLY A 48 1.79 -18.25 20.64
N ILE A 49 1.23 -19.30 21.22
CA ILE A 49 0.31 -20.22 20.54
C ILE A 49 -1.08 -20.03 21.15
N TYR A 50 -2.03 -19.59 20.34
CA TYR A 50 -3.36 -19.21 20.82
C TYR A 50 -4.46 -19.96 20.05
N PRO A 51 -5.56 -20.32 20.72
CA PRO A 51 -6.73 -20.90 20.05
C PRO A 51 -7.53 -19.85 19.25
N ASN A 52 -7.32 -18.56 19.55
CA ASN A 52 -8.00 -17.45 18.91
C ASN A 52 -6.97 -16.37 18.57
N VAL A 53 -6.96 -15.90 17.33
CA VAL A 53 -5.97 -14.92 16.86
C VAL A 53 -6.16 -13.57 17.52
N PHE A 54 -7.40 -13.13 17.70
CA PHE A 54 -7.71 -11.85 18.32
C PHE A 54 -7.29 -11.84 19.79
N GLU A 55 -7.72 -12.84 20.57
CA GLU A 55 -7.34 -12.93 21.98
C GLU A 55 -5.81 -13.08 22.12
N GLY A 56 -5.16 -13.84 21.23
CA GLY A 56 -3.71 -13.97 21.26
C GLY A 56 -2.97 -12.66 20.96
N ILE A 57 -3.43 -11.86 19.99
CA ILE A 57 -2.86 -10.52 19.73
C ILE A 57 -3.10 -9.61 20.93
N LYS A 58 -4.32 -9.61 21.47
CA LYS A 58 -4.70 -8.79 22.63
C LYS A 58 -3.87 -9.14 23.86
N GLU A 59 -3.72 -10.43 24.17
CA GLU A 59 -2.89 -10.91 25.28
C GLU A 59 -1.42 -10.52 25.09
N LEU A 60 -0.85 -10.71 23.89
CA LEU A 60 0.52 -10.30 23.59
C LEU A 60 0.75 -8.79 23.72
N ILE A 61 -0.22 -7.95 23.34
CA ILE A 61 -0.07 -6.49 23.48
C ILE A 61 -0.26 -6.07 24.93
N LEU A 62 -1.24 -6.65 25.64
CA LEU A 62 -1.47 -6.37 27.05
C LEU A 62 -0.29 -6.79 27.92
N SER A 63 0.41 -7.89 27.58
CA SER A 63 1.62 -8.29 28.30
C SER A 63 2.78 -7.30 28.13
N GLU A 64 2.79 -6.53 27.03
CA GLU A 64 3.81 -5.51 26.76
C GLU A 64 3.40 -4.10 27.19
N LEU A 65 2.21 -3.93 27.74
CA LEU A 65 1.69 -2.58 27.97
C LEU A 65 2.47 -1.84 29.06
N ASP A 66 2.78 -2.50 30.17
CA ASP A 66 3.64 -1.94 31.24
C ASP A 66 5.04 -1.62 30.72
N ASN A 67 5.48 -2.44 29.78
CA ASN A 67 6.77 -2.43 29.14
C ASN A 67 6.91 -1.22 28.17
N ILE A 68 5.85 -0.92 27.42
CA ILE A 68 5.69 0.31 26.61
C ILE A 68 5.59 1.54 27.51
N LEU A 69 4.82 1.48 28.60
CA LEU A 69 4.65 2.60 29.53
C LEU A 69 5.97 2.94 30.24
N ASN A 70 6.71 1.92 30.67
CA ASN A 70 8.05 2.09 31.24
C ASN A 70 9.00 2.75 30.24
N PHE A 71 8.96 2.35 28.97
CA PHE A 71 9.75 3.00 27.92
C PHE A 71 9.42 4.50 27.80
N ILE A 72 8.13 4.84 27.74
CA ILE A 72 7.68 6.25 27.66
C ILE A 72 8.09 7.01 28.93
N SER A 73 8.04 6.37 30.10
CA SER A 73 8.44 6.96 31.39
C SER A 73 9.95 7.21 31.50
N ILE A 74 10.79 6.26 31.08
CA ILE A 74 12.25 6.40 31.09
C ILE A 74 12.71 7.53 30.15
N ASP A 75 12.07 7.67 28.99
CA ASP A 75 12.36 8.78 28.08
C ASP A 75 12.10 10.14 28.76
N GLN A 76 11.14 10.22 29.68
CA GLN A 76 10.79 11.44 30.41
C GLN A 76 11.65 11.73 31.63
N SER A 77 12.15 10.70 32.32
CA SER A 77 13.01 10.90 33.49
C SER A 77 14.33 11.61 33.12
N SER A 78 14.75 11.51 31.86
CA SER A 78 15.85 12.33 31.30
C SER A 78 15.56 13.85 31.31
N ARG A 79 14.33 14.28 31.60
CA ARG A 79 13.85 15.67 31.55
C ARG A 79 13.10 16.13 32.82
N ASP A 80 13.21 15.39 33.92
CA ASP A 80 12.50 15.66 35.18
C ASP A 80 10.96 15.68 35.08
N ILE A 81 10.40 14.98 34.08
CA ILE A 81 8.94 14.83 33.93
C ILE A 81 8.56 13.42 34.42
N VAL A 82 7.62 13.35 35.36
CA VAL A 82 7.09 12.07 35.87
C VAL A 82 5.65 11.90 35.38
N ILE A 83 5.39 10.81 34.66
CA ILE A 83 4.03 10.42 34.28
C ILE A 83 3.26 10.07 35.55
N ASN A 84 2.16 10.76 35.83
CA ASN A 84 1.30 10.40 36.95
C ASN A 84 0.35 9.24 36.56
N ASN A 85 -0.20 8.55 37.56
CA ASN A 85 -1.10 7.40 37.36
C ASN A 85 -2.28 7.71 36.42
N LYS A 86 -2.82 8.93 36.47
CA LYS A 86 -3.94 9.35 35.60
C LYS A 86 -3.51 9.45 34.13
N GLN A 87 -2.30 9.95 33.86
CA GLN A 87 -1.74 9.98 32.51
C GLN A 87 -1.48 8.56 32.01
N GLU A 88 -0.93 7.70 32.86
CA GLU A 88 -0.72 6.28 32.56
C GLU A 88 -2.02 5.58 32.18
N ASP A 89 -3.08 5.73 32.98
CA ASP A 89 -4.41 5.17 32.71
C ASP A 89 -5.01 5.67 31.39
N ASN A 90 -4.82 6.96 31.08
CA ASN A 90 -5.29 7.55 29.83
C ASN A 90 -4.52 6.97 28.63
N ILE A 91 -3.20 6.81 28.73
CA ILE A 91 -2.37 6.22 27.68
C ILE A 91 -2.76 4.75 27.47
N ARG A 92 -2.89 3.98 28.56
CA ARG A 92 -3.36 2.58 28.54
C ARG A 92 -4.69 2.47 27.83
N THR A 93 -5.65 3.31 28.20
CA THR A 93 -6.99 3.34 27.58
C THR A 93 -6.92 3.67 26.10
N LYS A 94 -6.04 4.61 25.70
CA LYS A 94 -5.89 4.99 24.30
C LYS A 94 -5.28 3.87 23.46
N ILE A 95 -4.26 3.18 23.98
CA ILE A 95 -3.65 2.02 23.34
C ILE A 95 -4.73 0.95 23.15
N ILE A 96 -5.45 0.55 24.21
CA ILE A 96 -6.49 -0.47 24.14
C ILE A 96 -7.57 -0.09 23.12
N LYS A 97 -8.10 1.14 23.17
CA LYS A 97 -9.09 1.62 22.20
C LYS A 97 -8.55 1.67 20.77
N SER A 98 -7.27 1.94 20.57
CA SER A 98 -6.67 1.89 19.24
C SER A 98 -6.70 0.47 18.68
N LEU A 99 -6.46 -0.55 19.51
CA LEU A 99 -6.56 -1.95 19.08
C LEU A 99 -7.99 -2.29 18.64
N GLU A 100 -8.98 -1.88 19.44
CA GLU A 100 -10.40 -2.15 19.14
C GLU A 100 -10.87 -1.45 17.86
N ASN A 101 -10.37 -0.24 17.59
CA ASN A 101 -10.86 0.61 16.49
C ASN A 101 -9.99 0.56 15.22
N ASN A 102 -8.79 -0.04 15.27
CA ASN A 102 -7.86 0.06 14.16
C ASN A 102 -8.24 -0.83 12.98
N GLN A 103 -7.95 -0.27 11.81
CA GLN A 103 -8.15 -0.90 10.53
C GLN A 103 -7.03 -1.91 10.29
N VAL A 104 -7.40 -3.15 10.00
CA VAL A 104 -6.41 -4.15 9.62
C VAL A 104 -6.17 -4.08 8.11
N ASN A 105 -4.94 -3.73 7.74
CA ASN A 105 -4.47 -3.90 6.38
C ASN A 105 -4.04 -5.36 6.17
N PHE A 106 -4.88 -6.11 5.45
CA PHE A 106 -4.59 -7.48 5.06
C PHE A 106 -3.78 -7.52 3.76
N SER A 107 -2.69 -8.29 3.74
CA SER A 107 -2.07 -8.72 2.48
C SER A 107 -2.06 -10.25 2.41
N TYR A 108 -2.63 -10.81 1.34
CA TYR A 108 -2.64 -12.24 1.09
C TYR A 108 -1.67 -12.57 -0.04
N SER A 109 -0.55 -13.23 0.26
CA SER A 109 0.39 -13.67 -0.77
C SER A 109 -0.14 -14.94 -1.46
N ARG A 110 -0.91 -14.74 -2.54
CA ARG A 110 -1.61 -15.82 -3.29
C ARG A 110 -0.68 -16.86 -3.95
N GLY A 111 0.60 -16.57 -4.14
CA GLY A 111 1.54 -17.39 -4.91
C GLY A 111 2.02 -18.69 -4.21
N PHE A 112 1.45 -19.05 -3.07
CA PHE A 112 1.92 -20.16 -2.23
C PHE A 112 0.80 -21.09 -1.76
N LEU A 113 -0.33 -21.13 -2.47
CA LEU A 113 -1.48 -21.97 -2.09
C LEU A 113 -1.23 -23.48 -2.18
N PHE A 114 -0.08 -23.91 -2.69
CA PHE A 114 0.19 -25.34 -2.85
C PHE A 114 1.02 -26.00 -1.74
N PHE A 115 1.87 -25.31 -0.97
CA PHE A 115 2.77 -26.02 -0.03
C PHE A 115 3.25 -25.35 1.28
N ILE A 116 2.87 -24.11 1.65
CA ILE A 116 3.30 -23.54 2.96
C ILE A 116 2.09 -23.01 3.73
N LYS A 117 2.11 -23.28 5.04
CA LYS A 117 1.19 -22.79 6.07
C LYS A 117 0.79 -21.33 5.78
N PRO A 118 -0.50 -20.98 5.79
CA PRO A 118 -0.94 -19.61 5.58
C PRO A 118 -0.21 -18.69 6.58
N LYS A 119 0.48 -17.69 6.04
CA LYS A 119 1.09 -16.59 6.81
C LYS A 119 0.23 -15.36 6.57
N ILE A 120 -0.33 -14.80 7.63
CA ILE A 120 -1.10 -13.56 7.56
C ILE A 120 -0.31 -12.48 8.29
N GLU A 121 -0.16 -11.32 7.66
CA GLU A 121 0.50 -10.16 8.24
C GLU A 121 -0.49 -9.03 8.51
N PHE A 122 -0.41 -8.44 9.69
CA PHE A 122 -1.25 -7.35 10.17
C PHE A 122 -0.38 -6.15 10.52
N TYR A 123 -0.85 -4.95 10.21
CA TYR A 123 -0.22 -3.70 10.58
C TYR A 123 -1.25 -2.81 11.27
N GLN A 124 -0.90 -2.31 12.45
CA GLN A 124 -1.71 -1.35 13.21
C GLN A 124 -0.84 -0.22 13.74
N GLU A 125 -1.43 0.95 13.92
CA GLU A 125 -0.73 2.12 14.43
C GLU A 125 -1.53 2.81 15.54
N CYS A 126 -0.86 3.20 16.62
CA CYS A 126 -1.42 4.01 17.69
C CYS A 126 -0.57 5.27 17.85
N LEU A 127 -1.23 6.43 17.85
CA LEU A 127 -0.57 7.71 18.10
C LEU A 127 -0.87 8.20 19.51
N ILE A 128 0.17 8.45 20.28
CA ILE A 128 0.13 9.10 21.60
C ILE A 128 0.63 10.53 21.41
N ASP A 129 -0.32 11.45 21.25
CA ASP A 129 -0.04 12.84 20.92
C ASP A 129 0.40 13.65 22.16
N ARG A 130 1.47 14.43 21.98
CA ARG A 130 2.06 15.23 23.06
C ARG A 130 1.09 16.24 23.69
N LYS A 131 0.21 16.85 22.89
CA LYS A 131 -0.75 17.85 23.38
C LYS A 131 -1.86 17.19 24.20
N THR A 132 -2.30 16.03 23.75
CA THR A 132 -3.39 15.27 24.38
C THR A 132 -2.99 14.74 25.76
N PHE A 133 -1.74 14.29 25.91
CA PHE A 133 -1.27 13.62 27.12
C PHE A 133 -0.28 14.46 27.94
N ASN A 134 -0.01 15.70 27.51
CA ASN A 134 0.99 16.59 28.10
C ASN A 134 2.38 15.92 28.22
N LEU A 135 2.84 15.35 27.10
CA LEU A 135 4.13 14.67 26.99
C LEU A 135 5.15 15.59 26.29
N PRO A 136 6.46 15.36 26.45
CA PRO A 136 7.47 16.14 25.72
C PRO A 136 7.50 15.82 24.22
N ARG A 137 7.07 14.61 23.83
CA ARG A 137 7.13 14.09 22.45
C ARG A 137 5.85 13.37 22.08
N THR A 138 5.62 13.25 20.78
CA THR A 138 4.58 12.39 20.24
C THR A 138 5.18 11.01 20.00
N TYR A 139 4.47 9.95 20.36
CA TYR A 139 4.92 8.58 20.15
C TYR A 139 3.98 7.89 19.17
N LYS A 140 4.55 7.26 18.13
CA LYS A 140 3.84 6.35 17.23
C LYS A 140 4.22 4.93 17.58
N ILE A 141 3.25 4.11 17.95
CA ILE A 141 3.42 2.70 18.22
C ILE A 141 2.87 1.92 17.03
N THR A 142 3.72 1.17 16.34
CA THR A 142 3.33 0.30 15.24
C THR A 142 3.39 -1.15 15.70
N TYR A 143 2.32 -1.90 15.42
CA TYR A 143 2.22 -3.32 15.69
C TYR A 143 2.27 -4.08 14.37
N GLN A 144 3.24 -4.98 14.22
CA GLN A 144 3.33 -5.92 13.11
C GLN A 144 3.09 -7.33 13.63
N THR A 145 1.98 -7.93 13.23
CA THR A 145 1.64 -9.29 13.65
C THR A 145 1.80 -10.26 12.49
N ILE A 146 2.45 -11.39 12.73
CA ILE A 146 2.54 -12.53 11.83
C ILE A 146 1.77 -13.70 12.45
N VAL A 147 0.75 -14.19 11.76
CA VAL A 147 -0.03 -15.35 12.19
C VAL A 147 0.26 -16.54 11.28
N LYS A 148 0.61 -17.68 11.89
CA LYS A 148 0.82 -18.96 11.19
C LYS A 148 -0.09 -20.02 11.82
N SER A 149 -0.88 -20.73 11.01
CA SER A 149 -1.69 -21.84 11.54
C SER A 149 -0.83 -23.05 11.88
N GLU A 150 -1.12 -23.69 13.01
CA GLU A 150 -0.59 -25.01 13.37
C GLU A 150 -1.59 -26.08 12.93
N GLY A 151 -1.48 -26.48 11.67
CA GLY A 151 -2.31 -27.53 11.09
C GLY A 151 -2.41 -27.42 9.58
N LYS A 152 -2.77 -28.52 8.91
CA LYS A 152 -3.16 -28.46 7.50
C LYS A 152 -4.61 -27.96 7.46
N PRO A 153 -4.93 -26.92 6.65
CA PRO A 153 -6.31 -26.53 6.45
C PRO A 153 -7.11 -27.73 5.92
N GLY A 154 -8.30 -27.96 6.47
CA GLY A 154 -9.17 -29.04 6.02
C GLY A 154 -9.59 -28.85 4.56
N LYS A 155 -9.77 -29.95 3.81
CA LYS A 155 -10.14 -29.94 2.38
C LYS A 155 -11.38 -29.08 2.06
N LEU A 156 -12.32 -29.02 3.01
CA LEU A 156 -13.54 -28.21 2.93
C LEU A 156 -13.29 -26.69 3.02
N ALA A 157 -12.30 -26.26 3.81
CA ALA A 157 -11.93 -24.84 3.91
C ALA A 157 -11.25 -24.34 2.62
N LEU A 158 -10.47 -25.21 1.96
CA LEU A 158 -9.90 -24.91 0.64
C LEU A 158 -10.98 -24.77 -0.44
N GLN A 159 -11.95 -25.70 -0.49
CA GLN A 159 -13.05 -25.61 -1.46
C GLN A 159 -13.96 -24.40 -1.19
N ALA A 160 -14.28 -24.10 0.07
CA ALA A 160 -15.02 -22.89 0.41
C ALA A 160 -14.27 -21.60 0.06
N ALA A 161 -12.94 -21.55 0.21
CA ALA A 161 -12.13 -20.39 -0.19
C ALA A 161 -11.97 -20.24 -1.71
N GLU A 162 -12.03 -21.33 -2.47
CA GLU A 162 -12.04 -21.31 -3.94
C GLU A 162 -13.40 -20.93 -4.52
N GLU A 163 -14.49 -21.38 -3.91
CA GLU A 163 -15.86 -21.19 -4.39
C GLU A 163 -16.49 -19.89 -3.85
N GLN A 164 -16.03 -19.41 -2.69
CA GLN A 164 -16.30 -18.07 -2.15
C GLN A 164 -15.17 -17.09 -2.42
N VAL A 165 -14.64 -17.08 -3.66
CA VAL A 165 -14.18 -15.81 -4.23
C VAL A 165 -15.42 -14.94 -4.37
N LEU A 166 -15.87 -14.42 -3.23
CA LEU A 166 -16.89 -13.41 -3.06
C LEU A 166 -16.54 -12.34 -4.07
N ILE A 167 -17.36 -12.24 -5.10
CA ILE A 167 -17.53 -10.98 -5.80
C ILE A 167 -18.07 -10.10 -4.66
N PRO A 168 -17.25 -9.19 -4.09
CA PRO A 168 -17.80 -8.27 -3.09
C PRO A 168 -18.99 -7.59 -3.75
N GLU A 169 -20.07 -7.39 -2.98
CA GLU A 169 -21.22 -6.61 -3.44
C GLU A 169 -20.68 -5.40 -4.18
N ALA A 170 -21.01 -5.30 -5.48
CA ALA A 170 -20.46 -4.31 -6.38
C ALA A 170 -20.54 -2.96 -5.65
N SER A 171 -19.42 -2.52 -5.09
CA SER A 171 -19.33 -1.24 -4.44
C SER A 171 -19.78 -0.20 -5.46
N THR A 172 -20.35 0.89 -4.98
CA THR A 172 -20.95 2.01 -5.72
C THR A 172 -19.92 2.76 -6.58
N VAL A 173 -19.15 2.04 -7.39
CA VAL A 173 -18.29 2.57 -8.44
C VAL A 173 -19.23 3.20 -9.43
N GLU A 174 -19.32 4.53 -9.37
CA GLU A 174 -20.00 5.32 -10.37
C GLU A 174 -19.44 4.96 -11.74
N ASP A 175 -20.34 4.58 -12.65
CA ASP A 175 -20.06 4.06 -13.98
C ASP A 175 -19.00 2.95 -14.00
N PRO A 176 -19.33 1.72 -13.55
CA PRO A 176 -18.35 0.64 -13.45
C PRO A 176 -17.72 0.26 -14.80
N LYS A 177 -18.37 0.59 -15.91
CA LYS A 177 -17.87 0.41 -17.29
C LYS A 177 -16.80 1.44 -17.70
N ASN A 178 -16.58 2.48 -16.89
CA ASN A 178 -15.49 3.43 -17.09
C ASN A 178 -14.18 2.96 -16.43
N TRP A 179 -14.20 1.84 -15.72
CA TRP A 179 -13.07 1.34 -14.93
C TRP A 179 -12.70 -0.10 -15.31
N ILE A 180 -11.41 -0.36 -15.51
CA ILE A 180 -10.83 -1.69 -15.72
C ILE A 180 -10.22 -2.17 -14.41
N ILE A 181 -10.50 -3.41 -14.03
CA ILE A 181 -9.79 -4.04 -12.91
C ILE A 181 -8.39 -4.44 -13.37
N LEU A 182 -7.36 -3.84 -12.80
CA LEU A 182 -6.00 -4.36 -12.84
C LEU A 182 -5.76 -5.20 -11.58
N PRO A 183 -5.61 -6.54 -11.71
CA PRO A 183 -5.42 -7.42 -10.58
C PRO A 183 -4.17 -7.07 -9.78
N ALA A 184 -4.22 -7.32 -8.48
CA ALA A 184 -3.10 -7.20 -7.57
C ALA A 184 -1.89 -7.96 -8.12
N ASN A 185 -0.74 -7.30 -8.16
CA ASN A 185 0.53 -7.96 -8.44
C ASN A 185 1.26 -8.14 -7.11
N ASN A 186 1.43 -9.40 -6.73
CA ASN A 186 2.05 -9.73 -5.46
C ASN A 186 3.57 -9.87 -5.55
N LYS A 187 4.17 -10.04 -6.75
CA LYS A 187 5.61 -10.31 -6.92
C LYS A 187 6.11 -10.11 -8.37
N VAL A 188 6.55 -8.90 -8.70
CA VAL A 188 7.59 -8.73 -9.74
C VAL A 188 8.72 -7.90 -9.17
N GLY A 189 9.80 -8.57 -8.76
CA GLY A 189 10.87 -7.95 -7.98
C GLY A 189 10.40 -7.58 -6.57
N ASN A 190 10.73 -6.36 -6.13
CA ASN A 190 10.38 -5.82 -4.80
C ASN A 190 9.08 -5.00 -4.79
N SER A 191 8.35 -4.95 -5.91
CA SER A 191 7.12 -4.17 -6.00
C SER A 191 5.88 -5.05 -5.87
N SER A 192 4.96 -4.64 -5.01
CA SER A 192 3.61 -5.19 -4.93
C SER A 192 2.57 -4.06 -4.92
N TYR A 193 1.36 -4.34 -5.39
CA TYR A 193 0.23 -3.40 -5.31
C TYR A 193 -1.10 -4.17 -5.22
N PRO A 194 -2.12 -3.59 -4.56
CA PRO A 194 -3.44 -4.23 -4.41
C PRO A 194 -4.21 -4.27 -5.74
N ASN A 195 -5.45 -4.77 -5.75
CA ASN A 195 -6.30 -4.57 -6.92
C ASN A 195 -6.53 -3.07 -7.14
N ILE A 196 -6.41 -2.60 -8.37
CA ILE A 196 -6.64 -1.19 -8.72
C ILE A 196 -7.65 -1.08 -9.86
N LEU A 197 -8.47 -0.05 -9.80
CA LEU A 197 -9.34 0.35 -10.90
C LEU A 197 -8.59 1.36 -11.77
N VAL A 198 -8.48 1.09 -13.06
CA VAL A 198 -7.83 1.98 -14.03
C VAL A 198 -8.88 2.54 -14.98
N SER A 199 -8.95 3.86 -15.12
CA SER A 199 -9.93 4.49 -16.00
C SER A 199 -9.70 4.10 -17.46
N THR A 200 -10.79 3.77 -18.16
CA THR A 200 -10.78 3.52 -19.61
C THR A 200 -10.54 4.79 -20.42
N GLU A 201 -10.77 5.94 -19.80
CA GLU A 201 -10.62 7.27 -20.41
C GLU A 201 -9.44 8.01 -19.79
N ARG A 202 -8.98 9.05 -20.50
CA ARG A 202 -7.93 9.94 -20.04
C ARG A 202 -8.56 11.20 -19.48
N SER A 203 -7.94 11.82 -18.50
CA SER A 203 -8.41 13.07 -17.89
C SER A 203 -7.29 14.09 -17.75
N HIS A 204 -7.63 15.25 -17.15
CA HIS A 204 -6.71 16.30 -16.73
C HIS A 204 -5.76 16.76 -17.84
N SER A 205 -6.29 16.86 -19.06
CA SER A 205 -5.54 17.38 -20.20
C SER A 205 -5.15 18.83 -20.02
N ASN A 206 -4.05 19.23 -20.66
CA ASN A 206 -3.51 20.60 -20.60
C ASN A 206 -2.93 21.00 -19.24
N ASN A 207 -3.03 20.15 -18.22
CA ASN A 207 -2.40 20.37 -16.93
C ASN A 207 -0.95 19.86 -16.95
N LYS A 208 -0.12 20.46 -16.10
CA LYS A 208 1.22 19.94 -15.81
C LYS A 208 1.11 18.68 -14.96
N TRP A 209 2.16 17.86 -14.98
CA TRP A 209 2.22 16.62 -14.20
C TRP A 209 1.86 16.82 -12.71
N GLY A 210 2.43 17.84 -12.07
CA GLY A 210 2.19 18.12 -10.63
C GLY A 210 0.76 18.55 -10.35
N GLU A 211 0.17 19.35 -11.25
CA GLU A 211 -1.25 19.76 -11.16
C GLU A 211 -2.17 18.55 -11.32
N CYS A 212 -1.88 17.65 -12.27
CA CYS A 212 -2.60 16.39 -12.41
C CYS A 212 -2.53 15.54 -11.13
N GLN A 213 -1.36 15.46 -10.51
CA GLN A 213 -1.20 14.71 -9.26
C GLN A 213 -2.05 15.30 -8.13
N THR A 214 -1.99 16.62 -7.94
CA THR A 214 -2.81 17.31 -6.93
C THR A 214 -4.31 17.11 -7.15
N LEU A 215 -4.77 17.26 -8.41
CA LEU A 215 -6.17 17.04 -8.77
C LEU A 215 -6.60 15.60 -8.47
N LEU A 216 -5.82 14.61 -8.92
CA LEU A 216 -6.12 13.20 -8.67
C LEU A 216 -6.18 12.89 -7.17
N HIS A 217 -5.23 13.37 -6.38
CA HIS A 217 -5.25 13.15 -4.92
C HIS A 217 -6.50 13.76 -4.27
N SER A 218 -6.94 14.94 -4.71
CA SER A 218 -8.19 15.55 -4.22
C SER A 218 -9.44 14.73 -4.60
N GLU A 219 -9.37 13.96 -5.68
CA GLU A 219 -10.39 13.03 -6.17
C GLU A 219 -10.30 11.63 -5.52
N GLN A 220 -9.35 11.41 -4.60
CA GLN A 220 -8.99 10.09 -4.04
C GLN A 220 -8.52 9.09 -5.12
N GLU A 221 -7.88 9.61 -6.16
CA GLU A 221 -7.33 8.89 -7.31
C GLU A 221 -5.81 9.13 -7.40
N PHE A 222 -5.11 8.38 -8.24
CA PHE A 222 -3.67 8.49 -8.43
C PHE A 222 -3.25 8.14 -9.88
N MET A 223 -2.03 8.53 -10.24
CA MET A 223 -1.40 8.11 -11.50
C MET A 223 -0.76 6.73 -11.32
N LEU A 224 -0.86 5.87 -12.33
CA LEU A 224 -0.18 4.59 -12.30
C LEU A 224 1.34 4.77 -12.22
N THR A 225 2.01 3.96 -11.39
CA THR A 225 3.47 3.84 -11.45
C THR A 225 3.88 3.19 -12.76
N ILE A 226 5.14 3.34 -13.16
CA ILE A 226 5.69 2.68 -14.36
C ILE A 226 5.40 1.18 -14.36
N ARG A 227 5.58 0.50 -13.21
CA ARG A 227 5.32 -0.93 -13.09
C ARG A 227 3.85 -1.26 -13.31
N GLN A 228 2.95 -0.56 -12.62
CA GLN A 228 1.50 -0.77 -12.75
C GLN A 228 1.03 -0.50 -14.19
N PHE A 229 1.59 0.52 -14.85
CA PHE A 229 1.26 0.84 -16.23
C PHE A 229 1.69 -0.24 -17.23
N VAL A 230 2.89 -0.81 -17.05
CA VAL A 230 3.35 -1.96 -17.84
C VAL A 230 2.42 -3.16 -17.65
N ASP A 231 2.05 -3.47 -16.41
CA ASP A 231 1.13 -4.56 -16.10
C ASP A 231 -0.26 -4.31 -16.69
N PHE A 232 -0.74 -3.06 -16.70
CA PHE A 232 -1.97 -2.66 -17.37
C PHE A 232 -1.92 -2.87 -18.89
N ILE A 233 -0.82 -2.50 -19.56
CA ILE A 233 -0.65 -2.76 -21.00
C ILE A 233 -0.64 -4.27 -21.29
N ASN A 234 0.03 -5.06 -20.46
CA ASN A 234 0.06 -6.52 -20.59
C ASN A 234 -1.33 -7.13 -20.40
N LEU A 235 -2.10 -6.63 -19.44
CA LEU A 235 -3.50 -7.03 -19.25
C LEU A 235 -4.32 -6.72 -20.50
N LEU A 236 -4.22 -5.52 -21.07
CA LEU A 236 -4.90 -5.15 -22.32
C LEU A 236 -4.51 -6.08 -23.48
N ARG A 237 -3.22 -6.40 -23.64
CA ARG A 237 -2.71 -7.31 -24.69
C ARG A 237 -3.22 -8.73 -24.53
N SER A 238 -3.42 -9.21 -23.29
CA SER A 238 -3.94 -10.55 -23.03
C SER A 238 -5.37 -10.77 -23.52
N GLY A 239 -6.15 -9.69 -23.64
CA GLY A 239 -7.58 -9.75 -23.97
C GLY A 239 -8.49 -10.20 -22.83
N ASN A 240 -7.94 -10.60 -21.68
CA ASN A 240 -8.68 -11.07 -20.50
C ASN A 240 -9.06 -9.91 -19.55
N VAL A 241 -9.56 -8.82 -20.13
CA VAL A 241 -9.85 -7.58 -19.40
C VAL A 241 -11.31 -7.57 -18.93
N LYS A 242 -11.53 -7.14 -17.68
CA LYS A 242 -12.86 -6.98 -17.09
C LYS A 242 -13.08 -5.53 -16.64
N TYR A 243 -14.33 -5.07 -16.73
CA TYR A 243 -14.78 -3.84 -16.09
C TYR A 243 -14.88 -4.02 -14.57
N ALA A 244 -15.10 -2.94 -13.83
CA ALA A 244 -15.28 -2.98 -12.38
C ALA A 244 -16.49 -3.82 -11.94
N ASP A 245 -17.53 -3.92 -12.77
CA ASP A 245 -18.69 -4.80 -12.56
C ASP A 245 -18.40 -6.30 -12.85
N GLY A 246 -17.15 -6.64 -13.18
CA GLY A 246 -16.73 -8.00 -13.52
C GLY A 246 -17.07 -8.43 -14.95
N SER A 247 -17.82 -7.64 -15.71
CA SER A 247 -18.19 -7.97 -17.09
C SER A 247 -16.98 -7.89 -18.02
N LYS A 248 -16.96 -8.74 -19.05
CA LYS A 248 -15.86 -8.80 -20.03
C LYS A 248 -15.92 -7.59 -20.96
N ILE A 249 -14.76 -7.02 -21.30
CA ILE A 249 -14.67 -5.92 -22.25
C ILE A 249 -14.63 -6.48 -23.68
N ALA A 250 -15.43 -5.90 -24.58
CA ALA A 250 -15.40 -6.26 -25.99
C ALA A 250 -14.01 -6.04 -26.60
N LYS A 251 -13.50 -7.02 -27.36
CA LYS A 251 -12.18 -6.97 -28.02
C LYS A 251 -11.94 -5.67 -28.80
N ARG A 252 -12.98 -5.13 -29.46
CA ARG A 252 -12.92 -3.85 -30.19
C ARG A 252 -12.59 -2.66 -29.26
N LYS A 253 -13.17 -2.61 -28.06
CA LYS A 253 -12.91 -1.56 -27.07
C LYS A 253 -11.51 -1.73 -26.45
N ILE A 254 -11.08 -2.97 -26.14
CA ILE A 254 -9.70 -3.24 -25.70
C ILE A 254 -8.69 -2.75 -26.74
N LYS A 255 -8.88 -3.10 -28.02
CA LYS A 255 -8.03 -2.63 -29.13
C LYS A 255 -8.05 -1.11 -29.26
N LYS A 256 -9.20 -0.46 -29.04
CA LYS A 256 -9.31 1.01 -29.04
C LYS A 256 -8.45 1.63 -27.94
N ILE A 257 -8.59 1.17 -26.70
CA ILE A 257 -7.81 1.66 -25.54
C ILE A 257 -6.32 1.44 -25.78
N LEU A 258 -5.93 0.22 -26.19
CA LEU A 258 -4.53 -0.09 -26.47
C LEU A 258 -3.97 0.82 -27.59
N ASN A 259 -4.71 1.02 -28.68
CA ASN A 259 -4.34 1.95 -29.76
C ASN A 259 -4.34 3.43 -29.36
N GLU A 260 -4.99 3.80 -28.26
CA GLU A 260 -4.85 5.16 -27.71
C GLU A 260 -3.54 5.32 -26.94
N ILE A 261 -3.02 4.23 -26.36
CA ILE A 261 -1.77 4.21 -25.59
C ILE A 261 -0.54 4.06 -26.51
N ILE A 262 -0.56 3.07 -27.42
CA ILE A 262 0.66 2.65 -28.14
C ILE A 262 0.77 3.19 -29.56
N LYS A 263 -0.33 3.65 -30.17
CA LYS A 263 -0.30 4.08 -31.59
C LYS A 263 0.25 5.49 -31.68
N VAL A 264 1.25 5.65 -32.53
CA VAL A 264 1.77 6.94 -33.01
C VAL A 264 0.65 7.81 -33.57
N ARG A 265 0.59 9.09 -33.17
CA ARG A 265 -0.34 10.09 -33.70
C ARG A 265 0.31 11.47 -33.74
N GLU A 266 -0.22 12.34 -34.60
CA GLU A 266 0.05 13.77 -34.60
C GLU A 266 -1.24 14.53 -34.19
N PRO A 267 -1.20 15.42 -33.18
CA PRO A 267 -0.05 15.70 -32.31
C PRO A 267 0.30 14.50 -31.42
N SER A 268 1.58 14.42 -31.02
CA SER A 268 2.09 13.37 -30.12
C SER A 268 1.24 13.25 -28.85
N ARG A 269 1.00 12.04 -28.37
CA ARG A 269 0.26 11.75 -27.14
C ARG A 269 1.14 11.01 -26.16
N ALA A 270 1.18 11.44 -24.91
CA ALA A 270 1.86 10.73 -23.83
C ALA A 270 0.97 10.66 -22.58
N GLU A 271 1.24 9.66 -21.74
CA GLU A 271 0.61 9.51 -20.42
C GLU A 271 1.60 9.91 -19.33
N TRP A 272 1.12 10.72 -18.41
CA TRP A 272 1.79 11.01 -17.16
C TRP A 272 1.69 9.80 -16.23
N LEU A 273 2.84 9.36 -15.72
CA LEU A 273 2.96 8.24 -14.78
C LEU A 273 3.53 8.75 -13.46
N ASP A 274 3.24 8.03 -12.38
CA ASP A 274 3.87 8.30 -11.10
C ASP A 274 5.31 7.76 -11.09
N ALA A 275 6.25 8.65 -10.78
CA ALA A 275 7.69 8.39 -10.81
C ALA A 275 8.41 9.07 -9.63
N GLY A 276 7.70 9.31 -8.52
CA GLY A 276 8.31 9.85 -7.30
C GLY A 276 9.27 8.87 -6.63
N ILE A 277 10.45 9.35 -6.25
CA ILE A 277 11.44 8.69 -5.40
C ILE A 277 11.66 9.50 -4.13
N ASP A 278 12.13 8.85 -3.07
CA ASP A 278 12.50 9.49 -1.82
C ASP A 278 13.87 10.19 -1.95
N LEU A 279 13.87 11.52 -1.84
CA LEU A 279 15.09 12.33 -1.98
C LEU A 279 16.11 12.01 -0.89
N ASP A 280 15.67 11.90 0.36
CA ASP A 280 16.56 11.74 1.50
C ASP A 280 17.17 10.34 1.50
N TYR A 281 16.37 9.34 1.11
CA TYR A 281 16.87 8.01 0.83
C TYR A 281 17.87 8.03 -0.32
N TRP A 282 17.59 8.72 -1.43
CA TRP A 282 18.53 8.82 -2.55
C TRP A 282 19.85 9.43 -2.11
N LEU A 283 19.83 10.61 -1.50
CA LEU A 283 21.03 11.31 -1.08
C LEU A 283 21.88 10.43 -0.14
N SER A 284 21.23 9.70 0.76
CA SER A 284 21.89 8.82 1.74
C SER A 284 22.31 7.45 1.16
N ASN A 285 21.71 7.00 0.06
CA ASN A 285 21.88 5.64 -0.48
C ASN A 285 22.14 5.59 -1.99
N SER A 286 22.69 6.66 -2.56
CA SER A 286 23.03 6.71 -3.99
C SER A 286 24.11 5.67 -4.37
N THR A 287 24.18 5.34 -5.65
CA THR A 287 25.32 4.61 -6.23
C THR A 287 26.57 5.49 -6.20
N SER A 288 27.75 4.92 -6.45
CA SER A 288 29.01 5.70 -6.58
C SER A 288 28.96 6.79 -7.67
N TRP A 289 27.94 6.77 -8.54
CA TRP A 289 27.71 7.74 -9.60
C TRP A 289 26.66 8.81 -9.23
N GLY A 290 26.21 8.85 -7.97
CA GLY A 290 25.20 9.80 -7.51
C GLY A 290 23.78 9.49 -7.99
N ILE A 291 23.53 8.29 -8.53
CA ILE A 291 22.23 7.86 -9.06
C ILE A 291 21.46 7.02 -8.02
N PRO A 292 20.13 7.10 -7.89
CA PRO A 292 19.30 6.23 -7.06
C PRO A 292 19.51 4.76 -7.37
N LYS A 293 19.52 3.94 -6.33
CA LYS A 293 19.49 2.48 -6.47
C LYS A 293 18.12 2.01 -6.96
N THR A 294 18.08 0.84 -7.59
CA THR A 294 16.86 0.23 -8.15
C THR A 294 15.79 -0.12 -7.12
N ASN A 295 16.12 -0.07 -5.82
CA ASN A 295 15.25 -0.35 -4.68
C ASN A 295 14.93 0.90 -3.86
N ILE A 296 14.97 2.09 -4.47
CA ILE A 296 14.64 3.34 -3.80
C ILE A 296 13.16 3.36 -3.36
N PRO A 297 12.84 3.76 -2.11
CA PRO A 297 11.48 4.02 -1.68
C PRO A 297 10.82 5.11 -2.54
N ASN A 298 9.51 5.04 -2.67
CA ASN A 298 8.74 6.13 -3.26
C ASN A 298 8.81 7.36 -2.35
N GLY A 299 8.90 8.55 -2.94
CA GLY A 299 8.87 9.80 -2.21
C GLY A 299 8.53 10.99 -3.10
N SER A 300 8.82 12.20 -2.62
CA SER A 300 8.35 13.44 -3.23
C SER A 300 9.19 13.95 -4.41
N LEU A 301 10.35 13.35 -4.67
CA LEU A 301 11.29 13.83 -5.67
C LEU A 301 11.19 13.06 -6.97
N TYR A 302 11.13 13.77 -8.09
CA TYR A 302 11.07 13.15 -9.40
C TYR A 302 12.46 12.75 -9.86
N TYR A 303 12.69 11.45 -10.02
CA TYR A 303 13.91 10.96 -10.61
C TYR A 303 13.68 10.31 -11.96
N TRP A 304 14.20 10.99 -12.97
CA TRP A 304 14.25 10.51 -14.33
C TRP A 304 15.65 9.94 -14.52
N HIS A 305 15.79 8.60 -14.53
CA HIS A 305 17.12 8.02 -14.69
C HIS A 305 17.74 8.45 -16.03
N PRO A 306 19.00 8.88 -16.06
CA PRO A 306 19.71 9.04 -17.32
C PRO A 306 20.07 7.64 -17.87
N ARG A 307 19.93 7.47 -19.19
CA ARG A 307 20.64 6.43 -19.93
C ARG A 307 21.41 7.12 -21.04
N ASP A 308 22.71 6.87 -21.11
CA ASP A 308 23.67 7.46 -22.06
C ASP A 308 23.43 8.95 -22.33
N THR A 309 23.85 9.79 -21.38
CA THR A 309 23.90 11.27 -21.45
C THR A 309 22.58 12.04 -21.57
N ALA A 310 21.40 11.42 -21.39
CA ALA A 310 20.14 12.16 -21.52
C ALA A 310 18.93 11.60 -20.69
N VAL A 311 17.90 12.43 -20.42
CA VAL A 311 16.71 12.14 -19.57
C VAL A 311 15.50 11.62 -20.34
N VAL A 312 15.01 10.43 -20.03
CA VAL A 312 13.97 9.69 -20.79
C VAL A 312 12.56 10.32 -20.76
N ARG A 313 12.02 10.70 -21.92
CA ARG A 313 10.58 10.84 -22.22
C ARG A 313 10.17 9.67 -23.12
N PHE A 314 9.10 8.94 -22.77
CA PHE A 314 8.50 7.99 -23.72
C PHE A 314 7.69 8.80 -24.74
N GLY A 315 8.27 8.99 -25.93
CA GLY A 315 7.70 9.81 -26.99
C GLY A 315 7.37 8.96 -28.19
N VAL A 316 6.22 9.22 -28.79
CA VAL A 316 5.82 8.53 -30.02
C VAL A 316 5.53 9.61 -31.07
N ASN A 317 6.28 9.58 -32.18
CA ASN A 317 6.16 10.53 -33.30
C ASN A 317 6.12 9.79 -34.64
N SER A 318 5.86 10.50 -35.74
CA SER A 318 5.75 9.92 -37.08
C SER A 318 6.93 9.04 -37.53
N GLY A 319 8.12 9.19 -36.93
CA GLY A 319 9.31 8.39 -37.21
C GLY A 319 9.48 7.12 -36.37
N GLY A 320 8.66 6.90 -35.33
CA GLY A 320 8.72 5.67 -34.51
C GLY A 320 8.28 5.84 -33.05
N VAL A 321 8.41 4.75 -32.30
CA VAL A 321 8.33 4.74 -30.82
C VAL A 321 9.76 4.88 -30.30
N GLY A 322 10.04 5.99 -29.62
CA GLY A 322 11.38 6.28 -29.12
C GLY A 322 11.37 6.69 -27.66
N LEU A 323 12.33 6.18 -26.90
CA LEU A 323 12.76 6.83 -25.66
C LEU A 323 13.52 8.09 -26.09
N ASN A 324 12.85 9.24 -26.08
CA ASN A 324 13.44 10.51 -26.49
C ASN A 324 13.91 11.28 -25.26
N CYS A 325 15.17 11.66 -25.20
CA CYS A 325 15.77 12.07 -23.96
C CYS A 325 15.85 13.61 -23.74
N GLY A 326 14.73 14.34 -23.82
CA GLY A 326 14.76 15.83 -23.80
C GLY A 326 13.49 16.58 -23.39
N GLY A 327 12.58 16.00 -22.59
CA GLY A 327 11.34 16.68 -22.18
C GLY A 327 11.53 17.61 -20.98
N ASN A 328 11.23 18.91 -21.10
CA ASN A 328 11.13 19.82 -19.96
C ASN A 328 9.89 19.48 -19.11
N PRO A 329 10.03 19.11 -17.82
CA PRO A 329 8.91 18.75 -16.95
C PRO A 329 7.95 19.92 -16.68
N ARG A 330 8.34 21.16 -16.98
CA ARG A 330 7.46 22.35 -16.92
C ARG A 330 6.57 22.51 -18.16
N GLY A 331 6.79 21.72 -19.21
CA GLY A 331 5.99 21.78 -20.42
C GLY A 331 4.58 21.27 -20.18
N SER A 332 3.57 22.12 -20.38
CA SER A 332 2.19 21.69 -20.60
C SER A 332 1.94 21.55 -22.09
N GLY A 333 1.08 20.61 -22.47
CA GLY A 333 0.69 20.43 -23.87
C GLY A 333 -0.58 19.62 -23.97
N SER A 334 -1.41 19.91 -24.98
CA SER A 334 -2.64 19.17 -25.26
C SER A 334 -2.40 17.70 -25.63
N GLY A 335 -1.15 17.31 -25.87
CA GLY A 335 -0.70 15.94 -26.02
C GLY A 335 -0.48 15.17 -24.71
N LEU A 336 -0.52 15.82 -23.54
CA LEU A 336 -0.19 15.22 -22.23
C LEU A 336 -1.46 15.00 -21.39
N TRP A 337 -1.62 13.79 -20.85
CA TRP A 337 -2.84 13.32 -20.20
C TRP A 337 -2.51 12.33 -19.08
N VAL A 338 -3.47 11.99 -18.21
CA VAL A 338 -3.36 10.89 -17.23
C VAL A 338 -4.46 9.85 -17.45
N ARG A 339 -4.18 8.59 -17.12
CA ARG A 339 -5.22 7.64 -16.73
C ARG A 339 -5.29 7.61 -15.22
N ARG A 340 -6.49 7.91 -14.74
CA ARG A 340 -6.80 7.93 -13.32
C ARG A 340 -6.88 6.50 -12.81
N ALA A 341 -6.34 6.26 -11.62
CA ALA A 341 -6.44 4.99 -10.95
C ALA A 341 -6.91 5.17 -9.51
N LYS A 342 -7.57 4.16 -8.95
CA LYS A 342 -7.93 4.13 -7.51
C LYS A 342 -7.85 2.73 -6.96
N ILE A 343 -7.66 2.61 -5.65
CA ILE A 343 -7.61 1.31 -4.98
C ILE A 343 -8.98 0.66 -5.09
N PHE A 344 -9.03 -0.55 -5.63
CA PHE A 344 -10.24 -1.34 -5.64
C PHE A 344 -10.41 -1.99 -4.26
N ARG A 345 -11.11 -1.26 -3.37
CA ARG A 345 -11.47 -1.75 -2.05
C ARG A 345 -12.65 -2.72 -2.21
N GLN A 346 -12.36 -4.00 -1.97
CA GLN A 346 -13.35 -5.06 -1.87
C GLN A 346 -14.00 -5.05 -0.49
#